data_AF-A0A8T4YP72-F1
#
_entry.id   AF-A0A8T4YP72-F1
#
_cell.length_a   1.000
_cell.length_b   1.000
_cell.length_c   1.000
_cell.angle_alpha   90.00
_cell.angle_beta   90.00
_cell.angle_gamma   90.00
#
_symmetry.space_group_name_H-M   'P 1'
#
loop_
_entity.id
_entity.type
_entity.pdbx_description
1 polymer ?
#
loop_
_entity_poly.entity_id
_entity_poly.type
_entity_poly.pdbx_seq_one_letter_code
_entity_poly.pdbx_strand_id
1 'polypeptide(L)' 'MSEEGGFGITAAEKFFGLILVIVGALATHFTLTSSSTLGVYTWFFGFLAIVLLALGVFLIIAKAE' A
#
# COMPACT_ATOMS: atom_id res chain seq x y z
N MET A 1 2.23 22.87 21.12
CA MET A 1 1.62 21.53 20.97
C MET A 1 2.69 20.54 21.37
N SER A 2 2.47 19.71 22.39
CA SER A 2 3.55 18.96 23.05
C SER A 2 4.36 18.15 22.02
N GLU A 3 5.64 18.49 21.86
CA GLU A 3 6.60 17.92 20.89
C GLU A 3 6.82 16.39 20.99
N GLU A 4 6.15 15.70 21.92
CA GLU A 4 6.32 14.28 22.21
C GLU A 4 5.37 13.36 21.42
N GLY A 5 4.36 13.90 20.72
CA GLY A 5 3.38 13.12 19.94
C GLY A 5 3.79 12.78 18.50
N GLY A 6 4.77 13.50 17.93
CA GLY A 6 5.09 13.42 16.50
C GLY A 6 5.79 12.12 16.10
N PHE A 7 6.77 11.67 16.90
CA PHE A 7 7.63 10.54 16.53
C PHE A 7 6.85 9.21 16.38
N GLY A 8 5.92 8.93 17.31
CA GLY A 8 5.12 7.70 17.27
C GLY A 8 4.16 7.66 16.08
N ILE A 9 3.57 8.80 15.72
CA ILE A 9 2.68 8.94 14.57
C ILE A 9 3.47 8.75 13.27
N THR A 10 4.62 9.43 13.12
CA THR A 10 5.48 9.27 11.94
C THR A 10 5.97 7.83 11.77
N ALA A 11 6.32 7.16 12.86
CA ALA A 11 6.74 5.76 12.82
C ALA A 11 5.58 4.83 12.40
N ALA A 12 4.37 5.07 12.94
CA ALA A 12 3.18 4.33 12.57
C ALA A 12 2.82 4.52 11.09
N GLU A 13 2.85 5.74 10.56
CA GLU A 13 2.57 6.03 9.15
C GLU A 13 3.50 5.25 8.21
N LYS A 14 4.81 5.27 8.49
CA LYS A 14 5.79 4.52 7.69
C LYS A 14 5.58 3.02 7.79
N PHE A 15 5.24 2.51 8.98
CA PHE A 15 4.95 1.09 9.19
C PHE A 15 3.70 0.63 8.44
N PHE A 16 2.60 1.39 8.52
CA PHE A 16 1.40 1.13 7.75
C PHE A 16 1.63 1.27 6.25
N GLY A 17 2.42 2.25 5.82
CA GLY A 17 2.86 2.38 4.44
C GLY A 17 3.60 1.15 3.94
N LEU A 18 4.52 0.61 4.74
CA LEU A 18 5.23 -0.64 4.42
C LEU A 18 4.28 -1.83 4.31
N ILE A 19 3.32 -1.97 5.23
CA ILE A 19 2.30 -3.02 5.17
C ILE A 19 1.50 -2.90 3.87
N LEU A 20 1.04 -1.69 3.51
CA LEU A 20 0.29 -1.47 2.27
C LEU A 20 1.10 -1.83 1.04
N VAL A 21 2.41 -1.53 1.01
CA VAL A 21 3.30 -1.95 -0.09
C VAL A 21 3.36 -3.48 -0.17
N ILE A 22 3.53 -4.17 0.95
CA ILE A 22 3.58 -5.64 0.98
C ILE A 22 2.26 -6.23 0.50
N VAL A 23 1.14 -5.73 0.99
CA VAL A 23 -0.20 -6.19 0.58
C VAL A 23 -0.45 -5.91 -0.89
N GLY A 24 -0.08 -4.73 -1.39
CA GLY A 24 -0.17 -4.38 -2.81
C GLY A 24 0.70 -5.26 -3.70
N ALA A 25 1.90 -5.63 -3.25
CA ALA A 25 2.79 -6.55 -3.96
C ALA A 25 2.21 -7.97 -4.01
N LEU A 26 1.67 -8.48 -2.89
CA LEU A 26 0.98 -9.77 -2.84
C LEU A 26 -0.26 -9.77 -3.72
N ALA A 27 -1.09 -8.72 -3.65
CA ALA A 27 -2.26 -8.56 -4.50
C ALA A 27 -1.89 -8.56 -5.99
N THR A 28 -0.80 -7.87 -6.35
CA THR A 28 -0.26 -7.90 -7.73
C THR A 28 0.14 -9.32 -8.11
N HIS A 29 0.91 -10.01 -7.27
CA HIS A 29 1.35 -11.37 -7.53
C HIS A 29 0.17 -12.33 -7.75
N PHE A 30 -0.83 -12.32 -6.86
CA PHE A 30 -2.01 -13.17 -7.00
C PHE A 30 -2.88 -12.81 -8.19
N THR A 31 -3.00 -11.52 -8.52
CA THR A 31 -3.75 -11.06 -9.70
C THR A 31 -3.09 -11.56 -10.99
N LEU A 32 -1.76 -11.52 -11.07
CA LEU A 32 -1.03 -11.97 -12.25
C LEU A 32 -1.05 -13.50 -12.38
N THR A 33 -0.81 -14.23 -11.28
CA THR A 33 -0.82 -15.70 -11.28
C THR A 33 -2.21 -16.29 -11.48
N SER A 34 -3.26 -15.57 -11.07
CA SER A 34 -4.67 -16.00 -11.22
C SER A 34 -5.39 -15.29 -12.36
N SER A 35 -4.67 -14.61 -13.26
CA SER A 35 -5.25 -13.82 -14.36
C SER A 35 -6.13 -14.65 -15.29
N SER A 36 -5.81 -15.92 -15.50
CA SER A 36 -6.64 -16.86 -16.28
C SER A 36 -7.98 -17.16 -15.60
N THR A 37 -8.02 -17.20 -14.27
CA THR A 37 -9.24 -17.41 -13.47
C THR A 37 -10.05 -16.13 -13.32
N LEU A 38 -9.38 -14.98 -13.13
CA LEU A 38 -10.02 -13.67 -13.01
C LEU A 38 -10.60 -13.18 -14.34
N GLY A 39 -9.99 -13.55 -15.47
CA GLY A 39 -10.44 -13.18 -16.81
C GLY A 39 -10.59 -11.67 -16.95
N VAL A 40 -11.82 -11.23 -17.27
CA VAL A 40 -12.16 -9.80 -17.43
C VAL A 40 -11.98 -9.00 -16.14
N TYR A 41 -12.00 -9.61 -14.95
CA TYR A 41 -11.80 -8.85 -13.71
C TYR A 41 -10.33 -8.58 -13.37
N THR A 42 -9.39 -9.13 -14.14
CA THR A 42 -7.94 -8.95 -13.91
C THR A 42 -7.54 -7.48 -13.87
N TRP A 43 -8.11 -6.64 -14.73
CA TRP A 43 -7.80 -5.20 -14.74
C TRP A 43 -8.29 -4.48 -13.47
N PHE A 44 -9.43 -4.89 -12.92
CA PHE A 44 -9.99 -4.30 -11.70
C PHE A 44 -9.11 -4.62 -10.48
N PHE A 45 -8.74 -5.89 -10.31
CA PHE A 45 -7.83 -6.29 -9.24
C PHE A 45 -6.41 -5.72 -9.43
N GLY A 46 -5.94 -5.62 -10.67
CA GLY A 46 -4.67 -4.98 -10.99
C GLY A 46 -4.66 -3.49 -10.64
N PHE A 47 -5.74 -2.78 -10.97
CA PHE A 47 -5.93 -1.38 -10.59
C PHE A 47 -5.92 -1.19 -9.08
N LEU A 48 -6.68 -2.02 -8.33
CA LEU A 48 -6.69 -1.96 -6.87
C LEU A 48 -5.30 -2.23 -6.26
N ALA A 49 -4.56 -3.20 -6.80
CA ALA A 49 -3.20 -3.48 -6.34
C ALA A 49 -2.26 -2.28 -6.56
N ILE A 50 -2.36 -1.61 -7.70
CA ILE A 50 -1.61 -0.37 -7.98
C ILE A 50 -1.99 0.74 -7.00
N VAL A 51 -3.27 0.91 -6.68
CA VAL A 51 -3.73 1.90 -5.69
C VAL A 51 -3.12 1.61 -4.31
N LEU A 52 -3.10 0.36 -3.87
CA LEU A 52 -2.47 -0.03 -2.59
C LEU A 52 -0.97 0.27 -2.57
N LEU A 53 -0.26 -0.03 -3.66
CA LEU A 53 1.16 0.29 -3.79
C LEU A 53 1.40 1.80 -3.76
N ALA A 54 0.60 2.58 -4.50
CA ALA A 54 0.71 4.03 -4.54
C ALA A 54 0.47 4.66 -3.16
N LEU A 55 -0.57 4.22 -2.44
CA LEU A 55 -0.86 4.68 -1.08
C LEU A 55 0.24 4.27 -0.09
N GLY A 56 0.73 3.03 -0.18
CA GLY A 56 1.81 2.56 0.69
C GLY A 56 3.09 3.36 0.50
N VAL A 57 3.49 3.59 -0.75
CA VAL A 57 4.64 4.44 -1.09
C VAL A 57 4.42 5.88 -0.64
N PHE A 58 3.21 6.42 -0.84
CA PHE A 58 2.86 7.76 -0.40
C PHE A 58 3.03 7.92 1.11
N LEU A 59 2.52 6.99 1.92
CA LEU A 59 2.68 7.04 3.39
C LEU A 59 4.14 6.92 3.84
N ILE A 60 5.00 6.22 3.09
CA ILE A 60 6.42 6.10 3.41
C ILE A 60 7.17 7.41 3.12
N ILE A 61 6.83 8.07 2.00
CA ILE A 61 7.53 9.27 1.50
C ILE A 61 6.97 10.55 2.12
N ALA A 62 5.69 10.57 2.48
CA ALA A 62 5.03 11.72 3.08
C ALA A 62 5.84 12.20 4.30
N LYS A 63 6.11 13.51 4.32
CA LYS A 63 6.65 14.15 5.52
C LYS A 63 5.51 14.24 6.52
N ALA A 64 5.63 13.50 7.62
CA ALA A 64 4.81 13.74 8.80
C ALA A 64 5.18 15.13 9.35
N GLU A 65 4.19 16.02 9.47
CA GLU A 65 4.31 17.28 10.22
C GLU A 65 4.03 17.07 11.70
#